data_AF-A0A0K1PNR6-F1
#
_entry.id   AF-A0A0K1PNR6-F1
#
_cell.length_a   1.000
_cell.length_b   1.000
_cell.length_c   1.000
_cell.angle_alpha   90.00
_cell.angle_beta   90.00
_cell.angle_gamma   90.00
#
_symmetry.space_group_name_H-M   'P 1'
#
loop_
_entity.id
_entity.type
_entity.pdbx_description
1 polymer ?
#
loop_
_entity_poly.entity_id
_entity_poly.type
_entity_poly.pdbx_seq_one_letter_code
_entity_poly.pdbx_strand_id
1 'polypeptide(L)'
;MASKNSLESRRSKRSLAALVALAAVSCGAVMFSSSEAHAEERPPVDGAAQSPALALLEGELDLHAEEGRRQRTATNITTATAAVALVPAGIVLWTRSNQLAKTIGIGMALGGGIPLVLVAPTLFPSKLERLRGEVERKRASGMPDAELLRFAETEWEDAAHAAHKRRVIVGIVDLTLGTAATATGLFFLLSGQIGSLSRDDQYTIGTSITGTGVPLATFGIRSLVTRTLEETSWDAYRTAKRLGESHTEGTSNAPTAGLTPLRGGAAAFMTFAF
;
A
#
# COMPACT_ATOMS: atom_id res chain seq x y z
N MET A 1 -11.79 20.67 -48.14
CA MET A 1 -12.13 20.04 -46.84
C MET A 1 -11.05 19.12 -46.26
N ALA A 2 -10.18 18.46 -47.05
CA ALA A 2 -9.16 17.54 -46.53
C ALA A 2 -8.03 18.18 -45.66
N SER A 3 -7.72 19.46 -45.86
CA SER A 3 -6.62 20.14 -45.12
C SER A 3 -6.93 20.36 -43.63
N LYS A 4 -8.20 20.63 -43.28
CA LYS A 4 -8.63 20.94 -41.90
C LYS A 4 -8.47 19.73 -40.96
N ASN A 5 -8.80 18.53 -41.44
CA ASN A 5 -8.67 17.29 -40.68
C ASN A 5 -7.21 16.92 -40.37
N SER A 6 -6.25 17.31 -41.22
CA SER A 6 -4.82 17.02 -41.00
C SER A 6 -4.21 17.87 -39.88
N LEU A 7 -4.68 19.12 -39.75
CA LEU A 7 -4.22 20.07 -38.74
C LEU A 7 -4.76 19.74 -37.34
N GLU A 8 -6.03 19.33 -37.25
CA GLU A 8 -6.63 18.87 -35.97
C GLU A 8 -5.98 17.58 -35.47
N SER A 9 -5.68 16.63 -36.36
CA SER A 9 -4.96 15.40 -35.99
C SER A 9 -3.55 15.69 -35.44
N ARG A 10 -2.82 16.65 -36.02
CA ARG A 10 -1.49 17.05 -35.53
C ARG A 10 -1.55 17.80 -34.20
N ARG A 11 -2.57 18.63 -33.98
CA ARG A 11 -2.79 19.33 -32.69
C ARG A 11 -3.07 18.34 -31.58
N SER A 12 -4.00 17.40 -31.80
CA SER A 12 -4.35 16.35 -30.84
C SER A 12 -3.14 15.51 -30.40
N LYS A 13 -2.30 15.09 -31.35
CA LYS A 13 -1.07 14.33 -31.06
C LYS A 13 -0.04 15.12 -30.24
N ARG A 14 0.09 16.43 -30.49
CA ARG A 14 1.01 17.31 -29.74
C ARG A 14 0.52 17.58 -28.31
N SER A 15 -0.78 17.79 -28.12
CA SER A 15 -1.36 17.96 -26.77
C SER A 15 -1.24 16.68 -25.94
N LEU A 16 -1.38 15.52 -26.55
CA LEU A 16 -1.25 14.23 -25.86
C LEU A 16 0.22 13.95 -25.46
N ALA A 17 1.17 14.24 -26.36
CA ALA A 17 2.60 14.15 -26.05
C ALA A 17 3.03 15.11 -24.92
N ALA A 18 2.47 16.32 -24.90
CA ALA A 18 2.72 17.29 -23.82
C ALA A 18 2.16 16.81 -22.47
N LEU A 19 0.96 16.22 -22.45
CA LEU A 19 0.36 15.63 -21.25
C LEU A 19 1.17 14.44 -20.69
N VAL A 20 1.67 13.57 -21.57
CA VAL A 20 2.53 12.44 -21.18
C VAL A 20 3.86 12.93 -20.64
N ALA A 21 4.48 13.94 -21.28
CA ALA A 21 5.73 14.53 -20.79
C ALA A 21 5.54 15.23 -19.44
N LEU A 22 4.42 15.94 -19.23
CA LEU A 22 4.11 16.58 -17.96
C LEU A 22 3.92 15.55 -16.84
N ALA A 23 3.21 14.44 -17.12
CA ALA A 23 3.00 13.35 -16.17
C ALA A 23 4.32 12.64 -15.79
N ALA A 24 5.22 12.44 -16.75
CA ALA A 24 6.55 11.87 -16.53
C ALA A 24 7.45 12.79 -15.67
N VAL A 25 7.43 14.10 -15.92
CA VAL A 25 8.18 15.10 -15.14
C VAL A 25 7.65 15.21 -13.71
N SER A 26 6.33 15.16 -13.50
CA SER A 26 5.75 15.15 -12.16
C SER A 26 6.09 13.89 -11.35
N CYS A 27 6.24 12.72 -11.99
CA CYS A 27 6.70 11.52 -11.29
C CYS A 27 8.19 11.60 -10.87
N GLY A 28 9.04 12.24 -11.68
CA GLY A 28 10.45 12.46 -11.34
C GLY A 28 10.65 13.40 -10.14
N ALA A 29 9.81 14.44 -10.02
CA ALA A 29 9.89 15.40 -8.91
C ALA A 29 9.48 14.77 -7.56
N VAL A 30 8.51 13.86 -7.54
CA VAL A 30 8.10 13.14 -6.31
C VAL A 30 9.18 12.18 -5.82
N MET A 31 9.96 11.59 -6.74
CA MET A 31 11.07 10.68 -6.42
C MET A 31 12.29 11.40 -5.80
N PHE A 32 12.56 12.65 -6.20
CA PHE A 32 13.71 13.40 -5.68
C PHE A 32 13.41 14.10 -4.35
N SER A 33 12.15 14.42 -4.04
CA SER A 33 11.76 15.12 -2.80
C SER A 33 11.76 14.24 -1.55
N SER A 34 11.86 12.92 -1.65
CA SER A 34 11.83 12.01 -0.49
C SER A 34 13.22 11.61 0.04
N SER A 35 14.31 12.15 -0.55
CA SER A 35 15.69 11.73 -0.23
C SER A 35 16.32 12.45 0.96
N GLU A 36 15.70 13.50 1.50
CA GLU A 36 16.26 14.25 2.64
C GLU A 36 15.35 14.12 3.85
N ALA A 37 15.27 12.90 4.40
CA ALA A 37 14.98 12.76 5.82
C ALA A 37 16.25 13.22 6.55
N HIS A 38 16.37 14.52 6.77
CA HIS A 38 17.24 15.01 7.83
C HIS A 38 16.88 14.23 9.09
N ALA A 39 17.84 13.49 9.62
CA ALA A 39 17.77 12.98 10.97
C ALA A 39 17.65 14.22 11.87
N GLU A 40 16.41 14.60 12.16
CA GLU A 40 16.11 15.70 13.06
C GLU A 40 16.70 15.29 14.40
N GLU A 41 17.79 15.96 14.75
CA GLU A 41 18.53 15.75 15.99
C GLU A 41 17.58 16.14 17.13
N ARG A 42 16.92 15.12 17.71
CA ARG A 42 15.94 15.31 18.78
C ARG A 42 16.61 16.10 19.92
N PRO A 43 16.05 17.24 20.35
CA PRO A 43 16.61 17.96 21.48
C PRO A 43 16.60 17.03 22.72
N PRO A 44 17.67 17.03 23.53
CA PRO A 44 17.71 16.23 24.74
C PRO A 44 16.55 16.65 25.66
N VAL A 45 15.66 15.71 25.98
CA VAL A 45 14.59 15.93 26.94
C VAL A 45 15.21 15.96 28.32
N ASP A 46 15.27 17.14 28.93
CA ASP A 46 15.85 17.34 30.25
C ASP A 46 15.10 16.54 31.35
N GLY A 47 15.80 15.56 31.94
CA GLY A 47 15.85 15.37 33.39
C GLY A 47 14.81 14.50 34.11
N ALA A 48 13.66 14.17 33.53
CA ALA A 48 12.75 13.19 34.15
C ALA A 48 13.03 11.79 33.62
N ALA A 49 13.36 10.84 34.50
CA ALA A 49 13.51 9.43 34.14
C ALA A 49 12.20 8.94 33.48
N GLN A 50 12.25 8.80 32.17
CA GLN A 50 11.10 8.42 31.37
C GLN A 50 10.61 7.03 31.80
N SER A 51 9.30 6.84 31.90
CA SER A 51 8.76 5.53 32.26
C SER A 51 9.25 4.45 31.28
N PRO A 52 9.77 3.30 31.73
CA PRO A 52 10.18 2.20 30.85
C PRO A 52 9.08 1.75 29.89
N ALA A 53 7.81 1.83 30.30
CA ALA A 53 6.66 1.51 29.45
C ALA A 53 6.47 2.52 28.31
N LEU A 54 6.72 3.81 28.57
CA LEU A 54 6.66 4.85 27.54
C LEU A 54 7.81 4.72 26.56
N ALA A 55 9.02 4.40 27.04
CA ALA A 55 10.17 4.13 26.18
C ALA A 55 9.94 2.92 25.25
N LEU A 56 9.33 1.83 25.76
CA LEU A 56 8.93 0.69 24.94
C LEU A 56 7.90 1.09 23.87
N LEU A 57 6.86 1.84 24.25
CA LEU A 57 5.83 2.31 23.33
C LEU A 57 6.42 3.20 22.22
N GLU A 58 7.27 4.17 22.57
CA GLU A 58 7.92 5.05 21.60
C GLU A 58 8.86 4.27 20.66
N GLY A 59 9.60 3.29 21.18
CA GLY A 59 10.47 2.44 20.38
C GLY A 59 9.70 1.62 19.34
N GLU A 60 8.60 0.98 19.73
CA GLU A 60 7.74 0.21 18.82
C GLU A 60 7.03 1.12 17.80
N LEU A 61 6.53 2.28 18.23
CA LEU A 61 5.93 3.27 17.32
C LEU A 61 6.95 3.78 16.30
N ASP A 62 8.18 4.09 16.72
CA ASP A 62 9.22 4.58 15.84
C ASP A 62 9.59 3.53 14.78
N LEU A 63 9.77 2.28 15.20
CA LEU A 63 10.07 1.15 14.31
C LEU A 63 8.97 0.92 13.28
N HIS A 64 7.71 0.86 13.72
CA HIS A 64 6.59 0.57 12.82
C HIS A 64 6.18 1.77 11.97
N ALA A 65 6.32 3.00 12.44
CA ALA A 65 6.10 4.20 11.62
C ALA A 65 7.13 4.30 10.48
N GLU A 66 8.39 3.94 10.73
CA GLU A 66 9.43 3.90 9.70
C GLU A 66 9.17 2.78 8.68
N GLU A 67 8.77 1.59 9.13
CA GLU A 67 8.37 0.51 8.21
C GLU A 67 7.17 0.92 7.35
N GLY A 68 6.16 1.58 7.94
CA GLY A 68 5.01 2.11 7.21
C GLY A 68 5.42 3.12 6.14
N ARG A 69 6.35 4.01 6.46
CA ARG A 69 6.92 4.97 5.51
C ARG A 69 7.63 4.28 4.35
N ARG A 70 8.46 3.26 4.63
CA ARG A 70 9.16 2.48 3.60
C ARG A 70 8.20 1.75 2.67
N GLN A 71 7.20 1.06 3.22
CA GLN A 71 6.18 0.36 2.44
C GLN A 71 5.36 1.33 1.58
N ARG A 72 4.99 2.49 2.13
CA ARG A 72 4.28 3.55 1.43
C ARG A 72 5.09 4.08 0.24
N THR A 73 6.37 4.41 0.46
CA THR A 73 7.28 4.86 -0.60
C THR A 73 7.47 3.80 -1.67
N ALA A 74 7.75 2.54 -1.30
CA ALA A 74 7.92 1.44 -2.26
C ALA A 74 6.66 1.22 -3.11
N THR A 75 5.47 1.29 -2.50
CA THR A 75 4.19 1.15 -3.19
C THR A 75 3.94 2.30 -4.16
N ASN A 76 4.19 3.53 -3.74
CA ASN A 76 4.06 4.73 -4.56
C ASN A 76 4.99 4.67 -5.78
N ILE A 77 6.26 4.31 -5.57
CA ILE A 77 7.27 4.19 -6.62
C ILE A 77 6.90 3.12 -7.64
N THR A 78 6.55 1.93 -7.15
CA THR A 78 6.20 0.79 -8.02
C THR A 78 4.97 1.12 -8.86
N THR A 79 3.96 1.72 -8.25
CA THR A 79 2.71 2.09 -8.93
C THR A 79 2.91 3.22 -9.92
N ALA A 80 3.64 4.27 -9.55
CA ALA A 80 3.98 5.36 -10.46
C ALA A 80 4.77 4.84 -11.67
N THR A 81 5.76 3.97 -11.43
CA THR A 81 6.58 3.35 -12.49
C THR A 81 5.70 2.52 -13.43
N ALA A 82 4.84 1.66 -12.88
CA ALA A 82 3.92 0.85 -13.67
C ALA A 82 2.96 1.73 -14.49
N ALA A 83 2.40 2.79 -13.90
CA ALA A 83 1.51 3.69 -14.59
C ALA A 83 2.20 4.46 -15.73
N VAL A 84 3.42 4.98 -15.48
CA VAL A 84 4.22 5.70 -16.49
C VAL A 84 4.61 4.77 -17.64
N ALA A 85 4.84 3.49 -17.40
CA ALA A 85 5.13 2.53 -18.45
C ALA A 85 3.87 2.11 -19.23
N LEU A 86 2.80 1.73 -18.51
CA LEU A 86 1.64 1.07 -19.10
C LEU A 86 0.63 2.04 -19.71
N VAL A 87 0.37 3.19 -19.09
CA VAL A 87 -0.65 4.13 -19.57
C VAL A 87 -0.28 4.74 -20.93
N PRO A 88 0.92 5.31 -21.14
CA PRO A 88 1.29 5.86 -22.45
C PRO A 88 1.37 4.79 -23.54
N ALA A 89 1.94 3.62 -23.23
CA ALA A 89 1.99 2.49 -24.18
C ALA A 89 0.56 2.04 -24.56
N GLY A 90 -0.33 1.96 -23.57
CA GLY A 90 -1.73 1.65 -23.76
C GLY A 90 -2.44 2.64 -24.69
N ILE A 91 -2.25 3.94 -24.45
CA ILE A 91 -2.83 4.99 -25.29
C ILE A 91 -2.29 4.92 -26.74
N VAL A 92 -0.98 4.72 -26.92
CA VAL A 92 -0.38 4.60 -28.26
C VAL A 92 -0.97 3.40 -29.01
N LEU A 93 -1.09 2.25 -28.35
CA LEU A 93 -1.68 1.04 -28.94
C LEU A 93 -3.17 1.21 -29.24
N TRP A 94 -3.91 1.91 -28.39
CA TRP A 94 -5.32 2.23 -28.61
C TRP A 94 -5.58 3.09 -29.86
N THR A 95 -4.61 3.90 -30.28
CA THR A 95 -4.71 4.70 -31.52
C THR A 95 -4.41 3.92 -32.81
N ARG A 96 -3.99 2.65 -32.72
CA ARG A 96 -3.69 1.82 -33.90
C ARG A 96 -4.98 1.35 -34.58
N SER A 97 -4.92 1.10 -35.89
CA SER A 97 -6.07 0.61 -36.66
C SER A 97 -6.38 -0.87 -36.41
N ASN A 98 -5.37 -1.66 -36.03
CA ASN A 98 -5.51 -3.09 -35.74
C ASN A 98 -6.29 -3.31 -34.44
N GLN A 99 -7.35 -4.11 -34.50
CA GLN A 99 -8.24 -4.40 -33.36
C GLN A 99 -7.51 -5.06 -32.19
N LEU A 100 -6.60 -6.00 -32.45
CA LEU A 100 -5.79 -6.65 -31.41
C LEU A 100 -4.93 -5.62 -30.67
N ALA A 101 -4.28 -4.71 -31.40
CA ALA A 101 -3.49 -3.64 -30.81
C ALA A 101 -4.36 -2.70 -29.96
N LYS A 102 -5.58 -2.36 -30.42
CA LYS A 102 -6.51 -1.54 -29.63
C LYS A 102 -6.88 -2.21 -28.30
N THR A 103 -7.22 -3.50 -28.33
CA THR A 103 -7.58 -4.27 -27.13
C THR A 103 -6.42 -4.30 -26.14
N ILE A 104 -5.22 -4.64 -26.60
CA ILE A 104 -4.02 -4.63 -25.74
C ILE A 104 -3.80 -3.23 -25.18
N GLY A 105 -4.01 -2.19 -26.01
CA GLY A 105 -3.89 -0.80 -25.60
C GLY A 105 -4.83 -0.41 -24.45
N ILE A 106 -6.10 -0.80 -24.55
CA ILE A 106 -7.10 -0.59 -23.49
C ILE A 106 -6.69 -1.33 -22.21
N GLY A 107 -6.28 -2.61 -22.34
CA GLY A 107 -5.84 -3.42 -21.21
C GLY A 107 -4.64 -2.81 -20.48
N MET A 108 -3.64 -2.31 -21.21
CA MET A 108 -2.49 -1.63 -20.62
C MET A 108 -2.87 -0.29 -19.98
N ALA A 109 -3.73 0.50 -20.61
CA ALA A 109 -4.17 1.78 -20.07
C ALA A 109 -4.96 1.60 -18.76
N LEU A 110 -5.88 0.64 -18.70
CA LEU A 110 -6.63 0.31 -17.49
C LEU A 110 -5.73 -0.34 -16.43
N GLY A 111 -4.86 -1.28 -16.83
CA GLY A 111 -3.93 -1.96 -15.93
C GLY A 111 -2.92 -1.01 -15.28
N GLY A 112 -2.48 0.03 -15.98
CA GLY A 112 -1.66 1.11 -15.41
C GLY A 112 -2.46 2.15 -14.64
N GLY A 113 -3.72 2.40 -15.03
CA GLY A 113 -4.55 3.46 -14.45
C GLY A 113 -5.22 3.08 -13.13
N ILE A 114 -5.73 1.85 -12.98
CA ILE A 114 -6.41 1.41 -11.75
C ILE A 114 -5.51 1.53 -10.50
N PRO A 115 -4.22 1.09 -10.54
CA PRO A 115 -3.32 1.26 -9.41
C PRO A 115 -3.14 2.72 -8.97
N LEU A 116 -3.20 3.70 -9.88
CA LEU A 116 -3.07 5.12 -9.51
C LEU A 116 -4.20 5.58 -8.59
N VAL A 117 -5.43 5.11 -8.80
CA VAL A 117 -6.56 5.42 -7.93
C VAL A 117 -6.34 4.80 -6.55
N LEU A 118 -5.80 3.58 -6.52
CA LEU A 118 -5.53 2.84 -5.28
C LEU A 118 -4.34 3.39 -4.48
N VAL A 119 -3.45 4.16 -5.12
CA VAL A 119 -2.30 4.83 -4.49
C VAL A 119 -2.63 6.21 -3.91
N ALA A 120 -3.77 6.80 -4.23
CA ALA A 120 -4.15 8.10 -3.64
C ALA A 120 -4.11 8.08 -2.08
N PRO A 121 -4.59 7.03 -1.38
CA PRO A 121 -4.46 6.95 0.08
C PRO A 121 -3.01 6.83 0.58
N THR A 122 -2.10 6.24 -0.21
CA THR A 122 -0.68 6.06 0.17
C THR A 122 0.14 7.34 -0.07
N LEU A 123 -0.46 8.42 -0.56
CA LEU A 123 0.15 9.75 -0.56
C LEU A 123 0.12 10.38 0.84
N PHE A 124 -0.80 9.96 1.70
CA PHE A 124 -0.93 10.49 3.05
C PHE A 124 -0.14 9.63 4.05
N PRO A 125 0.40 10.24 5.13
CA PRO A 125 1.02 9.48 6.21
C PRO A 125 0.07 8.44 6.80
N SER A 126 0.60 7.26 7.12
CA SER A 126 -0.15 6.20 7.80
C SER A 126 -0.68 6.66 9.16
N LYS A 127 -1.63 5.91 9.73
CA LYS A 127 -2.14 6.22 11.08
C LYS A 127 -1.03 6.15 12.13
N LEU A 128 -0.06 5.24 11.99
CA LEU A 128 1.09 5.12 12.89
C LEU A 128 2.05 6.31 12.76
N GLU A 129 2.32 6.78 11.54
CA GLU A 129 3.12 8.00 11.33
C GLU A 129 2.48 9.22 12.00
N ARG A 130 1.14 9.34 11.92
CA ARG A 130 0.40 10.42 12.58
C ARG A 130 0.41 10.27 14.09
N LEU A 131 0.17 9.05 14.60
CA LEU A 131 0.17 8.76 16.02
C LEU A 131 1.53 9.06 16.65
N ARG A 132 2.64 8.67 16.02
CA ARG A 132 3.99 9.04 16.44
C ARG A 132 4.14 10.56 16.59
N GLY A 133 3.74 11.32 15.57
CA GLY A 133 3.78 12.79 15.62
C GLY A 133 2.82 13.40 16.66
N GLU A 134 1.72 12.73 17.00
CA GLU A 134 0.82 13.15 18.08
C GLU A 134 1.39 12.89 19.48
N VAL A 135 2.03 11.73 19.67
CA VAL A 135 2.72 11.39 20.92
C VAL A 135 3.84 12.39 21.19
N GLU A 136 4.68 12.66 20.19
CA GLU A 136 5.78 13.62 20.30
C GLU A 136 5.27 15.04 20.63
N ARG A 137 4.23 15.51 19.95
CA ARG A 137 3.60 16.81 20.25
C ARG A 137 3.00 16.87 21.66
N LYS A 138 2.29 15.83 22.11
CA LYS A 138 1.67 15.80 23.44
C LYS A 138 2.72 15.72 24.54
N ARG A 139 3.79 14.95 24.32
CA ARG A 139 4.95 14.93 25.22
C ARG A 139 5.58 16.32 25.34
N ALA A 140 5.83 16.99 24.22
CA ALA A 140 6.39 18.35 24.22
C ALA A 140 5.47 19.38 24.91
N SER A 141 4.15 19.12 24.96
CA SER A 141 3.21 19.94 25.73
C SER A 141 3.22 19.69 27.24
N GLY A 142 4.03 18.75 27.73
CA GLY A 142 4.12 18.40 29.14
C GLY A 142 3.03 17.43 29.63
N MET A 143 2.40 16.67 28.73
CA MET A 143 1.43 15.64 29.12
C MET A 143 2.10 14.58 30.02
N PRO A 144 1.50 14.21 31.16
CA PRO A 144 2.07 13.19 32.05
C PRO A 144 2.23 11.83 31.34
N ASP A 145 3.33 11.12 31.60
CA ASP A 145 3.68 9.83 30.97
C ASP A 145 2.54 8.81 31.00
N ALA A 146 1.85 8.66 32.13
CA ALA A 146 0.75 7.71 32.27
C ALA A 146 -0.46 8.07 31.39
N GLU A 147 -0.74 9.36 31.23
CA GLU A 147 -1.82 9.84 30.37
C GLU A 147 -1.45 9.70 28.89
N LEU A 148 -0.20 10.00 28.56
CA LEU A 148 0.35 9.85 27.21
C LEU A 148 0.36 8.39 26.76
N LEU A 149 0.77 7.47 27.64
CA LEU A 149 0.76 6.03 27.39
C LEU A 149 -0.67 5.56 27.09
N ARG A 150 -1.63 5.89 27.97
CA ARG A 150 -3.04 5.51 27.77
C ARG A 150 -3.63 6.08 26.48
N PHE A 151 -3.32 7.33 26.17
CA PHE A 151 -3.72 7.96 24.91
C PHE A 151 -3.18 7.17 23.71
N ALA A 152 -1.87 6.92 23.69
CA ALA A 152 -1.22 6.26 22.56
C ALA A 152 -1.73 4.81 22.38
N GLU A 153 -1.90 4.06 23.46
CA GLU A 153 -2.45 2.71 23.42
C GLU A 153 -3.87 2.68 22.86
N THR A 154 -4.73 3.61 23.30
CA THR A 154 -6.13 3.68 22.84
C THR A 154 -6.20 4.01 21.35
N GLU A 155 -5.48 5.04 20.90
CA GLU A 155 -5.47 5.44 19.49
C GLU A 155 -4.86 4.37 18.58
N TRP A 156 -3.84 3.64 19.06
CA TRP A 156 -3.25 2.53 18.32
C TRP A 156 -4.21 1.35 18.21
N GLU A 157 -4.87 0.98 19.30
CA GLU A 157 -5.90 -0.07 19.29
C GLU A 157 -7.04 0.26 18.34
N ASP A 158 -7.55 1.49 18.39
CA ASP A 158 -8.60 1.97 17.49
C ASP A 158 -8.14 1.98 16.03
N ALA A 159 -6.88 2.37 15.78
CA ALA A 159 -6.28 2.28 14.45
C ALA A 159 -6.23 0.83 13.94
N ALA A 160 -5.81 -0.13 14.78
CA ALA A 160 -5.75 -1.55 14.45
C ALA A 160 -7.15 -2.14 14.18
N HIS A 161 -8.14 -1.83 15.01
CA HIS A 161 -9.52 -2.27 14.79
C HIS A 161 -10.13 -1.69 13.51
N ALA A 162 -9.92 -0.40 13.26
CA ALA A 162 -10.38 0.23 12.03
C ALA A 162 -9.70 -0.37 10.78
N ALA A 163 -8.40 -0.66 10.87
CA ALA A 163 -7.62 -1.27 9.80
C ALA A 163 -8.11 -2.70 9.51
N HIS A 164 -8.37 -3.50 10.55
CA HIS A 164 -8.97 -4.83 10.44
C HIS A 164 -10.32 -4.79 9.70
N LYS A 165 -11.23 -3.91 10.15
CA LYS A 165 -12.56 -3.77 9.54
C LYS A 165 -12.45 -3.37 8.07
N ARG A 166 -11.59 -2.39 7.75
CA ARG A 166 -11.36 -1.95 6.37
C ARG A 166 -10.80 -3.08 5.52
N ARG A 167 -9.80 -3.81 6.02
CA ARG A 167 -9.17 -4.94 5.33
C ARG A 167 -10.20 -6.01 4.97
N VAL A 168 -11.07 -6.38 5.90
CA VAL A 168 -12.16 -7.35 5.67
C VAL A 168 -13.13 -6.84 4.60
N ILE A 169 -13.60 -5.59 4.71
CA ILE A 169 -14.55 -5.01 3.75
C ILE A 169 -13.94 -4.95 2.34
N VAL A 170 -12.74 -4.37 2.22
CA VAL A 170 -12.03 -4.26 0.93
C VAL A 170 -11.77 -5.65 0.35
N GLY A 171 -11.32 -6.59 1.19
CA GLY A 171 -11.06 -7.96 0.77
C GLY A 171 -12.31 -8.67 0.22
N ILE A 172 -13.47 -8.52 0.88
CA ILE A 172 -14.74 -9.08 0.41
C ILE A 172 -15.19 -8.42 -0.90
N VAL A 173 -15.10 -7.10 -1.00
CA VAL A 173 -15.50 -6.36 -2.21
C VAL A 173 -14.65 -6.77 -3.40
N ASP A 174 -13.33 -6.74 -3.26
CA ASP A 174 -12.39 -7.10 -4.32
C ASP A 174 -12.53 -8.57 -4.73
N LEU A 175 -12.73 -9.47 -3.77
CA LEU A 175 -12.96 -10.88 -4.05
C LEU A 175 -14.26 -11.08 -4.83
N THR A 176 -15.35 -10.45 -4.40
CA THR A 176 -16.66 -10.56 -5.05
C THR A 176 -16.63 -10.02 -6.47
N LEU A 177 -16.07 -8.82 -6.66
CA LEU A 177 -15.92 -8.19 -7.98
C LEU A 177 -14.99 -9.00 -8.87
N GLY A 178 -13.86 -9.49 -8.33
CA GLY A 178 -12.91 -10.32 -9.04
C GLY A 178 -13.53 -11.64 -9.51
N THR A 179 -14.18 -12.37 -8.62
CA THR A 179 -14.86 -13.64 -8.97
C THR A 179 -15.99 -13.42 -9.96
N ALA A 180 -16.81 -12.38 -9.80
CA ALA A 180 -17.88 -12.05 -10.73
C ALA A 180 -17.34 -11.68 -12.12
N ALA A 181 -16.29 -10.87 -12.19
CA ALA A 181 -15.61 -10.53 -13.43
C ALA A 181 -15.01 -11.79 -14.08
N THR A 182 -14.26 -12.60 -13.34
CA THR A 182 -13.69 -13.86 -13.87
C THR A 182 -14.77 -14.79 -14.40
N ALA A 183 -15.85 -15.01 -13.65
CA ALA A 183 -16.96 -15.86 -14.09
C ALA A 183 -17.63 -15.32 -15.35
N THR A 184 -17.88 -14.01 -15.41
CA THR A 184 -18.45 -13.34 -16.59
C THR A 184 -17.51 -13.47 -17.79
N GLY A 185 -16.22 -13.22 -17.61
CA GLY A 185 -15.23 -13.34 -18.66
C GLY A 185 -15.14 -14.78 -19.20
N LEU A 186 -15.09 -15.78 -18.31
CA LEU A 186 -15.13 -17.19 -18.68
C LEU A 186 -16.42 -17.57 -19.40
N PHE A 187 -17.57 -17.03 -18.99
CA PHE A 187 -18.83 -17.23 -19.70
C PHE A 187 -18.74 -16.73 -21.15
N PHE A 188 -18.20 -15.53 -21.39
CA PHE A 188 -17.98 -15.03 -22.76
C PHE A 188 -16.99 -15.89 -23.56
N LEU A 189 -15.96 -16.46 -22.91
CA LEU A 189 -14.97 -17.31 -23.58
C LEU A 189 -15.52 -18.70 -23.92
N LEU A 190 -16.34 -19.29 -23.05
CA LEU A 190 -16.78 -20.68 -23.14
C LEU A 190 -18.15 -20.85 -23.78
N SER A 191 -19.00 -19.83 -23.74
CA SER A 191 -20.30 -19.85 -24.41
C SER A 191 -20.13 -19.98 -25.93
N GLY A 192 -21.20 -20.40 -26.61
CA GLY A 192 -21.31 -20.26 -28.06
C GLY A 192 -21.47 -18.79 -28.47
N GLN A 193 -21.87 -18.53 -29.72
CA GLN A 193 -22.14 -17.15 -30.13
C GLN A 193 -23.34 -16.57 -29.35
N ILE A 194 -23.08 -15.59 -28.47
CA ILE A 194 -24.08 -14.82 -27.75
C ILE A 194 -24.63 -13.70 -28.65
N GLY A 195 -25.89 -13.83 -29.07
CA GLY A 195 -26.60 -12.81 -29.83
C GLY A 195 -25.91 -12.48 -31.16
N SER A 196 -25.78 -11.18 -31.45
CA SER A 196 -25.15 -10.68 -32.68
C SER A 196 -23.65 -10.38 -32.56
N LEU A 197 -23.03 -10.65 -31.40
CA LEU A 197 -21.60 -10.42 -31.21
C LEU A 197 -20.80 -11.42 -32.05
N SER A 198 -19.74 -10.94 -32.70
CA SER A 198 -18.78 -11.81 -33.37
C SER A 198 -18.01 -12.66 -32.33
N ARG A 199 -17.48 -13.82 -32.73
CA ARG A 199 -16.66 -14.66 -31.83
C ARG A 199 -15.38 -13.94 -31.40
N ASP A 200 -14.79 -13.15 -32.29
CA ASP A 200 -13.58 -12.38 -31.99
C ASP A 200 -13.85 -11.29 -30.93
N ASP A 201 -15.00 -10.61 -31.00
CA ASP A 201 -15.41 -9.64 -29.98
C ASP A 201 -15.70 -10.33 -28.64
N GLN A 202 -16.34 -11.49 -28.65
CA GLN A 202 -16.57 -12.28 -27.43
C GLN A 202 -15.25 -12.73 -26.78
N TYR A 203 -14.29 -13.20 -27.56
CA TYR A 203 -12.98 -13.56 -27.02
C TYR A 203 -12.22 -12.36 -26.48
N THR A 204 -12.31 -11.22 -27.17
CA THR A 204 -11.72 -9.96 -26.75
C THR A 204 -12.29 -9.51 -25.40
N ILE A 205 -13.62 -9.46 -25.27
CA ILE A 205 -14.31 -9.09 -24.04
C ILE A 205 -14.02 -10.11 -22.94
N GLY A 206 -14.20 -11.39 -23.23
CA GLY A 206 -14.01 -12.48 -22.28
C GLY A 206 -12.60 -12.52 -21.69
N THR A 207 -11.58 -12.37 -22.53
CA THR A 207 -10.17 -12.33 -22.09
C THR A 207 -9.89 -11.08 -21.26
N SER A 208 -10.40 -9.92 -21.66
CA SER A 208 -10.18 -8.65 -20.95
C SER A 208 -10.82 -8.65 -19.56
N ILE A 209 -12.08 -9.12 -19.46
CA ILE A 209 -12.79 -9.22 -18.18
C ILE A 209 -12.11 -10.29 -17.30
N THR A 210 -11.78 -11.47 -17.84
CA THR A 210 -11.09 -12.53 -17.09
C THR A 210 -9.73 -12.06 -16.58
N GLY A 211 -8.94 -11.41 -17.44
CA GLY A 211 -7.62 -10.88 -17.13
C GLY A 211 -7.64 -9.79 -16.06
N THR A 212 -8.76 -9.08 -15.90
CA THR A 212 -8.97 -8.12 -14.80
C THR A 212 -9.49 -8.79 -13.53
N GLY A 213 -10.40 -9.76 -13.68
CA GLY A 213 -11.05 -10.44 -12.56
C GLY A 213 -10.08 -11.25 -11.70
N VAL A 214 -9.12 -11.96 -12.32
CA VAL A 214 -8.18 -12.82 -11.59
C VAL A 214 -7.26 -12.00 -10.65
N PRO A 215 -6.62 -10.91 -11.09
CA PRO A 215 -5.90 -10.01 -10.19
C PRO A 215 -6.77 -9.45 -9.07
N LEU A 216 -7.99 -8.98 -9.35
CA LEU A 216 -8.90 -8.45 -8.33
C LEU A 216 -9.26 -9.49 -7.28
N ALA A 217 -9.58 -10.72 -7.69
CA ALA A 217 -9.86 -11.82 -6.76
C ALA A 217 -8.62 -12.13 -5.90
N THR A 218 -7.44 -12.11 -6.52
CA THR A 218 -6.16 -12.31 -5.82
C THR A 218 -5.90 -11.20 -4.79
N PHE A 219 -6.18 -9.93 -5.14
CA PHE A 219 -6.11 -8.81 -4.20
C PHE A 219 -7.10 -8.97 -3.05
N GLY A 220 -8.32 -9.41 -3.33
CA GLY A 220 -9.33 -9.72 -2.32
C GLY A 220 -8.85 -10.77 -1.32
N ILE A 221 -8.37 -11.92 -1.81
CA ILE A 221 -7.80 -12.99 -0.96
C ILE A 221 -6.61 -12.45 -0.16
N ARG A 222 -5.67 -11.76 -0.83
CA ARG A 222 -4.49 -11.20 -0.17
C ARG A 222 -4.87 -10.25 0.95
N SER A 223 -5.85 -9.36 0.73
CA SER A 223 -6.37 -8.45 1.74
C SER A 223 -6.98 -9.23 2.91
N LEU A 224 -7.78 -10.26 2.66
CA LEU A 224 -8.39 -11.08 3.72
C LEU A 224 -7.38 -11.87 4.56
N VAL A 225 -6.23 -12.24 4.00
CA VAL A 225 -5.22 -13.06 4.69
C VAL A 225 -4.09 -12.23 5.30
N THR A 226 -3.68 -11.15 4.64
CA THR A 226 -2.51 -10.36 5.04
C THR A 226 -2.92 -9.28 6.02
N ARG A 227 -2.55 -9.42 7.31
CA ARG A 227 -2.80 -8.38 8.31
C ARG A 227 -2.17 -7.05 7.90
N THR A 228 -2.86 -5.96 8.24
CA THR A 228 -2.34 -4.60 8.05
C THR A 228 -1.17 -4.31 9.00
N LEU A 229 -0.37 -3.30 8.66
CA LEU A 229 0.74 -2.86 9.52
C LEU A 229 0.22 -2.48 10.90
N GLU A 230 -0.90 -1.77 10.98
CA GLU A 230 -1.56 -1.37 12.23
C GLU A 230 -1.97 -2.57 13.09
N GLU A 231 -2.55 -3.62 12.49
CA GLU A 231 -2.88 -4.87 13.20
C GLU A 231 -1.61 -5.55 13.73
N THR A 232 -0.60 -5.71 12.87
CA THR A 232 0.64 -6.41 13.24
C THR A 232 1.45 -5.66 14.29
N SER A 233 1.48 -4.33 14.22
CA SER A 233 2.28 -3.50 15.11
C SER A 233 1.63 -3.40 16.48
N TRP A 234 0.29 -3.31 16.54
CA TRP A 234 -0.45 -3.38 17.79
C TRP A 234 -0.28 -4.74 18.49
N ASP A 235 -0.36 -5.83 17.72
CA ASP A 235 -0.14 -7.18 18.26
C ASP A 235 1.29 -7.38 18.77
N ALA A 236 2.30 -6.85 18.05
CA ALA A 236 3.69 -6.87 18.47
C ALA A 236 3.90 -6.11 19.78
N TYR A 237 3.40 -4.87 19.86
CA TYR A 237 3.45 -4.05 21.07
C TYR A 237 2.79 -4.75 22.27
N ARG A 238 1.57 -5.26 22.12
CA ARG A 238 0.88 -6.00 23.20
C ARG A 238 1.64 -7.23 23.66
N THR A 239 2.28 -7.93 22.73
CA THR A 239 3.09 -9.10 23.05
C THR A 239 4.35 -8.70 23.82
N ALA A 240 5.05 -7.65 23.36
CA ALA A 240 6.23 -7.11 24.05
C ALA A 240 5.89 -6.63 25.47
N LYS A 241 4.77 -5.91 25.63
CA LYS A 241 4.27 -5.44 26.94
C LYS A 241 4.04 -6.60 27.91
N ARG A 242 3.33 -7.65 27.48
CA ARG A 242 3.07 -8.85 28.30
C ARG A 242 4.35 -9.58 28.70
N LEU A 243 5.32 -9.64 27.79
CA LEU A 243 6.63 -10.26 28.08
C LEU A 243 7.44 -9.42 29.09
N GLY A 244 7.41 -8.10 28.97
CA GLY A 244 8.03 -7.20 29.94
C GLY A 244 7.39 -7.27 31.34
N GLU A 245 6.06 -7.39 31.41
CA GLU A 245 5.31 -7.58 32.66
C GLU A 245 5.63 -8.93 33.32
N SER A 246 5.72 -10.00 32.53
CA SER A 246 6.06 -11.34 33.06
C SER A 246 7.51 -11.48 33.57
N HIS A 247 8.44 -10.64 33.09
CA HIS A 247 9.82 -10.60 33.58
C HIS A 247 9.99 -9.73 34.84
N THR A 248 9.03 -8.87 35.17
CA THR A 248 9.07 -8.04 36.39
C THR A 248 8.51 -8.75 37.62
N GLU A 249 7.67 -9.78 37.45
CA GLU A 249 7.16 -10.61 38.56
C GLU A 249 8.04 -11.85 38.87
N GLY A 250 8.99 -12.19 37.99
CA GLY A 250 9.89 -13.31 38.20
C GLY A 250 11.34 -12.89 37.97
N THR A 251 12.05 -12.52 39.04
CA THR A 251 13.52 -12.51 39.01
C THR A 251 14.01 -13.94 38.77
N SER A 252 14.26 -14.27 37.51
CA SER A 252 14.99 -15.45 37.10
C SER A 252 15.78 -15.07 35.86
N ASN A 253 17.10 -14.96 36.01
CA ASN A 253 18.08 -14.82 34.94
C ASN A 253 18.09 -16.09 34.08
N ALA A 254 17.02 -16.33 33.33
CA ALA A 254 16.95 -17.39 32.34
C ALA A 254 17.35 -16.82 30.97
N PRO A 255 18.26 -17.47 30.23
CA PRO A 255 18.63 -17.02 28.89
C PRO A 255 17.39 -17.04 27.98
N THR A 256 17.06 -15.88 27.42
CA THR A 256 15.95 -15.74 26.47
C THR A 256 16.43 -16.17 25.07
N ALA A 257 15.82 -17.24 24.55
CA ALA A 257 15.99 -17.65 23.17
C ALA A 257 14.84 -17.08 22.33
N GLY A 258 15.18 -16.32 21.30
CA GLY A 258 14.23 -15.77 20.33
C GLY A 258 14.39 -16.46 18.97
N LEU A 259 13.25 -16.77 18.35
CA LEU A 259 13.20 -17.24 16.96
C LEU A 259 12.50 -16.17 16.13
N THR A 260 13.23 -15.57 15.19
CA THR A 260 12.65 -14.66 14.20
C THR A 260 12.54 -15.38 12.86
N PRO A 261 11.31 -15.51 12.31
CA PRO A 261 11.13 -16.07 10.99
C PRO A 261 11.61 -15.08 9.92
N LEU A 262 12.44 -15.55 8.98
CA LEU A 262 12.92 -14.79 7.82
C LEU A 262 12.47 -15.49 6.54
N ARG A 263 12.35 -14.74 5.44
CA ARG A 263 12.08 -15.32 4.11
C ARG A 263 13.30 -16.15 3.69
N GLY A 264 13.26 -17.46 3.97
CA GLY A 264 14.34 -18.43 3.68
C GLY A 264 14.78 -19.30 4.86
N GLY A 265 14.25 -19.10 6.08
CA GLY A 265 14.59 -19.90 7.26
C GLY A 265 14.21 -19.24 8.59
N ALA A 266 14.73 -19.75 9.71
CA ALA A 266 14.61 -19.10 11.01
C ALA A 266 16.00 -18.73 11.53
N ALA A 267 16.15 -17.49 12.02
CA ALA A 267 17.32 -17.10 12.79
C ALA A 267 17.01 -17.30 14.28
N ALA A 268 17.80 -18.14 14.95
CA ALA A 268 17.78 -18.25 16.40
C ALA A 268 18.83 -17.31 16.98
N PHE A 269 18.44 -16.49 17.95
CA PHE A 269 19.39 -15.73 18.76
C PHE A 269 19.17 -16.07 20.23
N MET A 270 20.28 -16.09 20.96
CA MET A 270 20.31 -16.35 22.40
C MET A 270 21.02 -15.16 23.02
N THR A 271 20.31 -14.41 23.87
CA THR A 271 20.87 -13.25 24.54
C THR A 271 21.18 -13.62 25.98
N PHE A 272 22.44 -13.48 26.39
CA PHE A 272 22.84 -13.56 27.79
C PHE A 272 22.84 -12.15 28.37
N ALA A 273 22.05 -11.90 29.40
CA ALA A 273 22.20 -10.73 30.24
C ALA A 273 23.26 -11.03 31.29
N PHE A 274 24.37 -10.28 31.28
CA PHE A 274 25.34 -10.22 32.38
C PHE A 274 25.06 -8.94 33.18
#